data_AF-A0AAX6LFL0-F1
#
_entry.id   AF-A0AAX6LFL0-F1
#
_cell.length_a   1.000
_cell.length_b   1.000
_cell.length_c   1.000
_cell.angle_alpha   90.00
_cell.angle_beta   90.00
_cell.angle_gamma   90.00
#
_symmetry.space_group_name_H-M   'P 1'
#
loop_
_entity.id
_entity.type
_entity.pdbx_description
1 polymer ?
#
loop_
_entity_poly.entity_id
_entity_poly.type
_entity_poly.pdbx_seq_one_letter_code
_entity_poly.pdbx_strand_id
1 'polypeptide(L)'
;MCTTGIGTSELLKSKIIANFSTLDIVDVIATASLDDALRKYPQIKLVISTVRPLHAVAVPVVIVSAMFNMEDRKKLNEEVKNLQ
;
A
#
# COMPACT_ATOMS: atom_id res chain seq x y z
N MET A 1 -3.74 0.84 2.12
CA MET A 1 -5.08 1.38 1.89
C MET A 1 -6.10 0.24 1.77
N CYS A 2 -7.29 0.41 2.33
CA CYS A 2 -8.44 -0.48 2.10
C CYS A 2 -9.73 0.35 2.19
N THR A 3 -10.91 -0.25 2.02
CA THR A 3 -12.18 0.50 2.02
C THR A 3 -12.37 1.38 3.25
N THR A 4 -12.04 0.88 4.45
CA THR A 4 -12.30 1.57 5.74
C THR A 4 -11.04 2.02 6.48
N GLY A 5 -9.86 1.59 6.05
CA GLY A 5 -8.60 1.87 6.74
C GLY A 5 -8.38 1.09 8.05
N ILE A 6 -9.35 0.30 8.53
CA ILE A 6 -9.32 -0.36 9.85
C ILE A 6 -9.67 -1.85 9.70
N GLY A 7 -9.02 -2.72 10.48
CA GLY A 7 -9.28 -4.17 10.53
C GLY A 7 -8.10 -5.00 10.01
N THR A 8 -8.33 -5.79 8.95
CA THR A 8 -7.28 -6.65 8.34
C THR A 8 -6.12 -5.87 7.71
N SER A 9 -6.26 -4.55 7.56
CA SER A 9 -5.20 -3.64 7.15
C SER A 9 -3.99 -3.68 8.10
N GLU A 10 -4.20 -3.87 9.41
CA GLU A 10 -3.09 -4.02 10.37
C GLU A 10 -2.34 -5.35 10.20
N LEU A 11 -3.06 -6.43 9.89
CA LEU A 11 -2.45 -7.73 9.60
C LEU A 11 -1.64 -7.67 8.30
N LEU A 12 -2.20 -7.04 7.26
CA LEU A 12 -1.49 -6.81 6.01
C LEU A 12 -0.23 -5.97 6.22
N LYS A 13 -0.33 -4.87 6.99
CA LYS A 13 0.80 -4.02 7.38
C LYS A 13 1.89 -4.84 8.06
N SER A 14 1.53 -5.63 9.08
CA SER A 14 2.47 -6.47 9.82
C SER A 14 3.19 -7.48 8.92
N LYS A 15 2.47 -8.10 7.98
CA LYS A 15 3.06 -9.02 6.99
C LYS A 15 4.01 -8.32 6.04
N ILE A 16 3.68 -7.10 5.57
CA ILE A 16 4.55 -6.33 4.69
C ILE A 16 5.84 -5.97 5.42
N ILE A 17 5.75 -5.41 6.63
CA ILE A 17 6.94 -5.04 7.43
C ILE A 17 7.84 -6.26 7.67
N ALA A 18 7.25 -7.42 7.97
CA ALA A 18 8.01 -8.65 8.20
C ALA A 18 8.73 -9.18 6.95
N ASN A 19 8.26 -8.87 5.74
CA ASN A 19 8.83 -9.38 4.48
C ASN A 19 9.64 -8.32 3.70
N PHE A 20 9.46 -7.04 4.02
CA PHE A 20 10.01 -5.91 3.28
C PHE A 20 10.57 -4.87 4.27
N SER A 21 11.72 -5.19 4.88
CA SER A 21 12.37 -4.33 5.89
C SER A 21 12.85 -2.98 5.36
N THR A 22 12.94 -2.82 4.04
CA THR A 22 13.34 -1.57 3.38
C THR A 22 12.17 -0.60 3.18
N LEU A 23 10.92 -1.05 3.36
CA LEU A 23 9.74 -0.20 3.23
C LEU A 23 9.42 0.50 4.54
N ASP A 24 9.28 1.82 4.46
CA ASP A 24 8.75 2.65 5.55
C ASP A 24 7.25 2.86 5.36
N ILE A 25 6.43 2.29 6.25
CA ILE A 25 4.97 2.44 6.21
C ILE A 25 4.56 3.63 7.06
N VAL A 26 4.34 4.77 6.40
CA VAL A 26 4.01 6.04 7.07
C VAL A 26 2.56 6.14 7.56
N ASP A 27 1.61 5.42 6.95
CA ASP A 27 0.20 5.48 7.35
C ASP A 27 -0.64 4.29 6.85
N VAL A 28 -1.80 4.06 7.48
CA VAL A 28 -2.84 3.13 7.04
C VAL A 28 -4.15 3.91 6.91
N ILE A 29 -4.63 4.01 5.67
CA ILE A 29 -5.75 4.90 5.34
C ILE A 29 -6.91 4.15 4.67
N ALA A 30 -8.11 4.74 4.78
CA ALA A 30 -9.26 4.40 3.97
C ALA A 30 -9.11 4.93 2.53
N THR A 31 -9.78 4.32 1.55
CA THR A 31 -9.74 4.79 0.16
C THR A 31 -10.22 6.22 -0.01
N ALA A 32 -11.21 6.64 0.79
CA ALA A 32 -11.72 8.01 0.78
C ALA A 32 -10.69 9.06 1.25
N SER A 33 -9.64 8.65 1.97
CA SER A 33 -8.61 9.53 2.52
C SER A 33 -7.32 9.57 1.68
N LEU A 34 -7.33 8.97 0.48
CA LEU A 34 -6.15 8.86 -0.37
C LEU A 34 -5.56 10.25 -0.72
N ASP A 35 -6.39 11.19 -1.14
CA ASP A 35 -5.93 12.52 -1.56
C ASP A 35 -5.34 13.33 -0.40
N ASP A 36 -5.95 13.22 0.78
CA ASP A 36 -5.45 13.84 2.00
C ASP A 36 -4.10 13.25 2.39
N ALA A 37 -3.94 11.93 2.29
CA ALA A 37 -2.68 11.27 2.58
C ALA A 37 -1.58 11.66 1.59
N LEU A 38 -1.88 11.72 0.29
CA LEU A 38 -0.91 12.16 -0.73
C LEU A 38 -0.47 13.62 -0.53
N ARG A 39 -1.37 14.50 -0.05
CA ARG A 39 -1.01 15.87 0.33
C ARG A 39 -0.19 15.92 1.63
N LYS A 40 -0.55 15.10 2.61
CA LYS A 40 0.13 15.04 3.92
C LYS A 40 1.55 14.45 3.80
N TYR A 41 1.75 13.50 2.90
CA TYR A 41 3.01 12.79 2.69
C TYR A 41 3.46 12.90 1.23
N PRO A 42 3.93 14.08 0.78
CA PRO A 42 4.30 14.31 -0.62
C PRO A 42 5.48 13.44 -1.10
N GLN A 43 6.22 12.84 -0.16
CA GLN A 43 7.36 11.94 -0.44
C GLN A 43 6.97 10.48 -0.70
N ILE A 44 5.69 10.10 -0.56
CA ILE A 44 5.26 8.71 -0.79
C ILE A 44 5.52 8.33 -2.24
N LYS A 45 6.22 7.22 -2.42
CA LYS A 45 6.54 6.65 -3.74
C LYS A 45 5.63 5.49 -4.14
N LEU A 46 4.83 4.96 -3.23
CA LEU A 46 4.04 3.76 -3.45
C LEU A 46 2.81 3.70 -2.54
N VAL A 47 1.67 3.27 -3.08
CA VAL A 47 0.48 2.91 -2.30
C VAL A 47 0.23 1.41 -2.44
N ILE A 48 0.15 0.71 -1.30
CA ILE A 48 -0.25 -0.69 -1.26
C ILE A 48 -1.73 -0.75 -0.88
N SER A 49 -2.56 -1.42 -1.67
CA SER A 49 -4.01 -1.42 -1.48
C SER A 49 -4.67 -2.78 -1.69
N THR A 50 -5.77 -3.04 -0.99
CA THR A 50 -6.64 -4.19 -1.25
C THR A 50 -7.82 -3.87 -2.15
N VAL A 51 -8.01 -2.60 -2.48
CA VAL A 51 -9.08 -2.11 -3.37
C VAL A 51 -8.52 -1.06 -4.33
N ARG A 52 -9.19 -0.90 -5.48
CA ARG A 52 -8.78 0.13 -6.43
C ARG A 52 -9.05 1.53 -5.86
N PRO A 53 -8.17 2.51 -6.12
CA PRO A 53 -8.48 3.92 -5.88
C PRO A 53 -9.76 4.34 -6.61
N LEU A 54 -10.41 5.40 -6.11
CA LEU A 54 -11.62 5.96 -6.74
C LEU A 54 -11.32 6.69 -8.07
N HIS A 55 -10.06 7.07 -8.29
CA HIS A 55 -9.59 7.75 -9.49
C HIS A 55 -8.08 7.49 -9.68
N ALA A 56 -7.54 7.83 -10.86
CA ALA A 56 -6.11 7.66 -11.14
C ALA A 56 -5.26 8.63 -10.31
N VAL A 57 -4.18 8.13 -9.70
CA VAL A 57 -3.23 8.93 -8.93
C VAL A 57 -1.83 8.86 -9.57
N ALA A 58 -1.01 9.88 -9.31
CA ALA A 58 0.34 9.97 -9.87
C ALA A 58 1.34 8.97 -9.27
N VAL A 59 1.05 8.48 -8.07
CA VAL A 59 1.88 7.50 -7.36
C VAL A 59 1.44 6.09 -7.75
N PRO A 60 2.36 5.14 -8.00
CA PRO A 60 1.98 3.77 -8.31
C PRO A 60 1.17 3.13 -7.18
N VAL A 61 0.19 2.31 -7.57
CA VAL A 61 -0.72 1.61 -6.65
C VAL A 61 -0.63 0.12 -6.92
N VAL A 62 -0.12 -0.65 -5.95
CA VAL A 62 -0.07 -2.11 -6.03
C VAL A 62 -1.29 -2.69 -5.34
N ILE A 63 -2.12 -3.39 -6.11
CA ILE A 63 -3.28 -4.10 -5.60
C ILE A 63 -2.87 -5.50 -5.13
N VAL A 64 -3.09 -5.79 -3.85
CA VAL A 64 -2.79 -7.07 -3.20
C VAL A 64 -4.02 -7.67 -2.52
N SER A 65 -4.02 -8.98 -2.28
CA SER A 65 -5.05 -9.58 -1.43
C SER A 65 -4.84 -9.24 0.05
N ALA A 66 -5.92 -9.27 0.85
CA ALA A 66 -5.84 -9.09 2.30
C ALA A 66 -4.99 -10.18 3.00
N MET A 67 -4.84 -11.35 2.37
CA MET A 67 -4.03 -12.45 2.89
C MET A 67 -2.53 -12.26 2.64
N PHE A 68 -2.15 -11.41 1.68
CA PHE A 68 -0.77 -11.18 1.25
C PHE A 68 -0.03 -12.49 0.92
N ASN A 69 -0.51 -13.16 -0.13
CA ASN A 69 -0.01 -14.45 -0.56
C ASN A 69 1.33 -14.32 -1.33
N MET A 70 1.83 -15.42 -1.89
CA MET A 70 3.12 -15.40 -2.60
C MET A 70 3.08 -14.57 -3.90
N GLU A 71 1.94 -14.53 -4.58
CA GLU A 71 1.76 -13.72 -5.78
C GLU A 71 1.78 -12.22 -5.44
N ASP A 72 1.11 -11.82 -4.37
CA ASP A 72 1.13 -10.45 -3.85
C ASP A 72 2.56 -10.03 -3.47
N ARG A 73 3.33 -10.93 -2.84
CA ARG A 73 4.74 -10.70 -2.52
C ARG A 73 5.59 -10.46 -3.76
N LYS A 74 5.41 -11.28 -4.80
CA LYS A 74 6.15 -11.11 -6.08
C LYS A 74 5.85 -9.77 -6.72
N LYS A 75 4.56 -9.41 -6.85
CA LYS A 75 4.10 -8.13 -7.40
C LYS A 75 4.70 -6.95 -6.64
N LEU A 76 4.62 -6.98 -5.30
CA LEU A 76 5.17 -5.89 -4.49
C LEU A 76 6.70 -5.80 -4.63
N ASN A 77 7.41 -6.93 -4.68
CA ASN A 77 8.86 -6.92 -4.84
C ASN A 77 9.31 -6.36 -6.19
N GLU A 78 8.60 -6.68 -7.27
CA GLU A 78 8.86 -6.09 -8.59
C GLU A 78 8.66 -4.57 -8.56
N GLU A 79 7.57 -4.10 -7.97
CA GLU A 79 7.30 -2.66 -7.89
C GLU A 79 8.35 -1.93 -7.03
N VAL A 80 8.73 -2.51 -5.89
CA VAL A 80 9.75 -1.92 -5.02
C VAL A 80 11.09 -1.79 -5.73
N LYS A 81 11.48 -2.78 -6.55
CA LYS A 81 12.71 -2.71 -7.36
C LYS A 81 12.66 -1.58 -8.40
N ASN A 82 11.49 -1.27 -8.96
CA ASN A 82 11.33 -0.18 -9.93
C ASN A 82 11.46 1.22 -9.29
N LEU A 83 11.38 1.32 -7.97
CA LEU A 83 11.48 2.57 -7.20
C LEU A 83 12.90 2.87 -6.69
N GLN A 84 13.85 1.96 -6.92
CA GLN A 84 15.26 2.06 -6.56
C GLN A 84 16.11 2.50 -7.75
#